data_AF-A0A7M7SXF0-F1
#
_entry.id   AF-A0A7M7SXF0-F1
#
_cell.length_a   1.000
_cell.length_b   1.000
_cell.length_c   1.000
_cell.angle_alpha   90.00
_cell.angle_beta   90.00
_cell.angle_gamma   90.00
#
_symmetry.space_group_name_H-M   'P 1'
#
loop_
_entity.id
_entity.type
_entity.pdbx_description
1 polymer ?
#
loop_
_entity_poly.entity_id
_entity_poly.type
_entity_poly.pdbx_seq_one_letter_code
_entity_poly.pdbx_strand_id
1 'polypeptide(L)'
;MAVTARNNKNIDALETEHRRISFGSLSAVDDVVRNLLLRPNDISKCQVNPLTHFGKQIQLGKMLLLILVPITALAILVVLDLNSIAYNNSVDIEIRNVISFSRNIGLLLSRLQRERDMTALYVSVIAPNSKAFLTETYPLTDRALDELQEWPVETSILNELPFFREKNDFKENLEQHRQRLHHSNTTVYREIDFYTDMLQIFIDWLYESVGNSQGHGSWQILVAYQLLIVSNVDTGIERTLGAIFYTLGGFERHKDYVWYMEKYNVGSWNFAASKRYTPLIQQFYEKQVSISNHLE
;
A
#
# COMPACT_ATOMS: atom_id res chain seq x y z
N MET A 1 17.19 70.43 -41.19
CA MET A 1 16.30 69.53 -41.96
C MET A 1 14.88 70.00 -41.66
N ALA A 2 14.24 70.93 -42.38
CA ALA A 2 13.82 70.86 -43.81
C ALA A 2 13.34 69.43 -44.11
N VAL A 3 12.03 69.16 -44.32
CA VAL A 3 11.16 69.63 -45.41
C VAL A 3 9.68 69.49 -44.92
N THR A 4 8.83 70.54 -44.86
CA THR A 4 7.84 71.00 -45.87
C THR A 4 6.98 69.87 -46.47
N ALA A 5 5.69 69.94 -46.80
CA ALA A 5 4.53 70.81 -46.58
C ALA A 5 3.33 70.17 -47.31
N ARG A 6 2.12 70.66 -46.99
CA ARG A 6 0.91 70.78 -47.87
C ARG A 6 0.13 69.51 -48.20
N ASN A 7 -1.19 69.54 -48.41
CA ASN A 7 -2.28 70.49 -48.10
C ASN A 7 -3.60 69.79 -48.52
N ASN A 8 -4.68 70.13 -47.84
CA ASN A 8 -6.07 70.29 -48.32
C ASN A 8 -6.59 69.44 -49.50
N LYS A 9 -7.75 68.80 -49.28
CA LYS A 9 -9.07 69.22 -49.82
C LYS A 9 -10.12 68.17 -49.43
N ASN A 10 -11.07 68.57 -48.60
CA ASN A 10 -12.46 68.90 -48.99
C ASN A 10 -13.37 67.66 -49.05
N ILE A 11 -14.63 67.94 -48.69
CA ILE A 11 -15.87 67.35 -49.21
C ILE A 11 -16.60 66.43 -48.21
N ASP A 12 -17.75 66.97 -47.78
CA ASP A 12 -18.98 66.33 -47.30
C ASP A 12 -19.04 65.90 -45.83
N ALA A 13 -19.76 66.60 -44.96
CA ALA A 13 -21.24 66.67 -44.93
C ALA A 13 -21.84 65.26 -45.03
N LEU A 14 -21.99 64.58 -43.89
CA LEU A 14 -23.00 63.56 -43.61
C LEU A 14 -22.65 62.92 -42.25
N GLU A 15 -23.16 63.52 -41.19
CA GLU A 15 -23.30 62.85 -39.91
C GLU A 15 -24.48 61.86 -40.04
N THR A 16 -24.23 60.73 -40.71
CA THR A 16 -25.20 59.65 -40.87
C THR A 16 -24.92 58.51 -39.90
N GLU A 17 -25.83 58.40 -38.95
CA GLU A 17 -26.57 57.15 -38.71
C GLU A 17 -25.77 55.96 -38.16
N HIS A 18 -25.37 56.07 -36.89
CA HIS A 18 -25.13 54.90 -36.05
C HIS A 18 -26.47 54.28 -35.60
N ARG A 19 -26.91 53.34 -36.44
CA ARG A 19 -27.99 52.37 -36.26
C ARG A 19 -27.85 51.61 -34.92
N ARG A 20 -28.54 52.06 -33.87
CA ARG A 20 -28.85 51.21 -32.70
C ARG A 20 -30.02 50.30 -33.06
N ILE A 21 -29.74 49.06 -33.44
CA ILE A 21 -30.76 48.02 -33.54
C ILE A 21 -31.11 47.59 -32.10
N SER A 22 -32.11 48.24 -31.53
CA SER A 22 -32.81 47.77 -30.33
C SER A 22 -33.90 46.80 -30.77
N PHE A 23 -33.60 45.51 -30.77
CA PHE A 23 -34.62 44.47 -30.82
C PHE A 23 -35.46 44.54 -29.54
N GLY A 24 -36.72 44.98 -29.65
CA GLY A 24 -37.71 44.87 -28.58
C GLY A 24 -38.53 46.13 -28.31
N SER A 25 -39.12 46.74 -29.34
CA SER A 25 -40.28 47.63 -29.15
C SER A 25 -41.53 46.93 -29.68
N LEU A 26 -42.52 46.76 -28.81
CA LEU A 26 -43.86 46.25 -29.10
C LEU A 26 -44.71 47.16 -30.01
N SER A 27 -44.12 48.24 -30.55
CA SER A 27 -44.78 49.13 -31.51
C SER A 27 -44.80 48.56 -32.94
N ALA A 28 -44.15 47.41 -33.19
CA ALA A 28 -44.04 46.80 -34.51
C ALA A 28 -44.84 45.50 -34.68
N VAL A 29 -45.70 45.15 -33.72
CA VAL A 29 -46.50 43.92 -33.76
C VAL A 29 -47.97 44.28 -33.95
N ASP A 30 -48.58 43.67 -34.97
CA ASP A 30 -49.97 43.88 -35.40
C ASP A 30 -50.98 43.65 -34.26
N ASP A 31 -52.03 44.47 -34.21
CA ASP A 31 -52.97 44.56 -33.08
C ASP A 31 -53.73 43.24 -32.83
N VAL A 32 -53.89 42.43 -33.87
CA VAL A 32 -54.49 41.09 -33.80
C VAL A 32 -53.61 40.13 -32.99
N VAL A 33 -52.30 40.17 -33.25
CA VAL A 33 -51.32 39.31 -32.56
C VAL A 33 -51.17 39.77 -31.11
N ARG A 34 -51.21 41.09 -30.86
CA ARG A 34 -51.22 41.66 -29.51
C ARG A 34 -52.45 41.21 -28.71
N ASN A 35 -53.64 41.21 -29.31
CA ASN A 35 -54.87 40.76 -28.65
C ASN A 35 -54.93 39.24 -28.45
N LEU A 36 -54.33 38.45 -29.34
CA LEU A 36 -54.19 37.00 -29.17
C LEU A 36 -53.25 36.64 -28.03
N LEU A 37 -52.17 37.40 -27.83
CA LEU A 37 -51.23 37.20 -26.73
C LEU A 37 -51.79 37.65 -25.37
N LEU A 38 -52.81 38.51 -25.33
CA LEU A 38 -53.45 38.99 -24.11
C LEU A 38 -54.69 38.17 -23.70
N ARG A 39 -55.15 37.21 -24.51
CA ARG A 39 -56.28 36.34 -24.15
C ARG A 39 -55.89 35.40 -23.00
N PRO A 40 -56.68 35.32 -21.92
CA PRO A 40 -56.47 34.31 -20.88
C PRO A 40 -56.76 32.94 -21.50
N ASN A 41 -55.75 32.07 -21.51
CA ASN A 41 -55.87 30.72 -22.02
C ASN A 41 -56.15 29.80 -20.82
N ASP A 42 -57.39 29.35 -20.66
CA ASP A 42 -57.87 28.55 -19.51
C ASP A 42 -57.39 27.10 -19.49
N ILE A 43 -56.32 26.77 -20.24
CA ILE A 43 -55.78 25.41 -20.33
C ILE A 43 -54.28 25.45 -20.02
N SER A 44 -53.96 25.68 -18.74
CA SER A 44 -52.86 25.06 -17.99
C SER A 44 -52.48 25.94 -16.80
N LYS A 45 -52.42 25.35 -15.61
CA LYS A 45 -52.14 26.02 -14.31
C LYS A 45 -50.79 26.75 -14.20
N CYS A 46 -49.98 26.85 -15.26
CA CYS A 46 -48.59 27.31 -15.20
C CYS A 46 -48.08 28.14 -16.40
N GLN A 47 -48.94 28.71 -17.26
CA GLN A 47 -48.49 29.66 -18.30
C GLN A 47 -48.83 31.10 -17.90
N VAL A 48 -47.86 31.79 -17.30
CA VAL A 48 -47.94 33.24 -17.04
C VAL A 48 -47.51 33.97 -18.31
N ASN A 49 -48.27 35.00 -18.69
CA ASN A 49 -48.04 35.77 -19.91
C ASN A 49 -46.66 36.47 -19.87
N PRO A 50 -45.70 36.13 -20.78
CA PRO A 50 -44.31 36.58 -20.73
C PRO A 50 -44.12 38.09 -20.97
N LEU A 51 -45.19 38.80 -21.34
CA LEU A 51 -45.20 40.22 -21.70
C LEU A 51 -45.48 41.15 -20.52
N THR A 52 -45.88 40.62 -19.36
CA THR A 52 -46.07 41.42 -18.13
C THR A 52 -44.78 41.47 -17.32
N HIS A 53 -44.50 42.59 -16.63
CA HIS A 53 -43.30 42.74 -15.79
C HIS A 53 -43.18 41.62 -14.73
N PHE A 54 -44.32 41.15 -14.23
CA PHE A 54 -44.43 40.02 -13.29
C PHE A 54 -44.18 38.66 -13.97
N GLY A 55 -44.69 38.45 -15.19
CA GLY A 55 -44.44 37.24 -15.98
C GLY A 55 -42.99 37.05 -16.39
N LYS A 56 -42.30 38.14 -16.73
CA LYS A 56 -40.86 38.13 -17.03
C LYS A 56 -40.01 37.69 -15.83
N GLN A 57 -40.32 38.17 -14.62
CA GLN A 57 -39.66 37.77 -13.37
C GLN A 57 -39.86 36.27 -13.07
N ILE A 58 -41.08 35.77 -13.27
CA ILE A 58 -41.39 34.34 -13.08
C ILE A 58 -40.69 33.46 -14.11
N GLN A 59 -40.62 33.88 -15.38
CA GLN A 59 -39.94 33.14 -16.42
C GLN A 59 -38.42 33.10 -16.21
N LEU A 60 -37.83 34.20 -15.74
CA LEU A 60 -36.43 34.25 -15.28
C LEU A 60 -36.17 33.28 -14.12
N GLY A 61 -37.06 33.24 -13.13
CA GLY A 61 -36.98 32.28 -12.02
C GLY A 61 -37.04 30.82 -12.48
N LYS A 62 -37.91 30.50 -13.47
CA LYS A 62 -38.00 29.15 -14.05
C LYS A 62 -36.73 28.75 -14.80
N MET A 63 -36.15 29.66 -15.58
CA MET A 63 -34.87 29.41 -16.27
C MET A 63 -33.70 29.27 -15.30
N LEU A 64 -33.66 30.07 -14.23
CA LEU A 64 -32.66 29.96 -13.16
C LEU A 64 -32.75 28.61 -12.44
N LEU A 65 -33.97 28.19 -12.08
CA LEU A 65 -34.20 26.92 -11.38
C LEU A 65 -33.79 25.71 -12.25
N LEU A 66 -34.06 25.76 -13.56
CA LEU A 66 -33.69 24.70 -14.50
C LEU A 66 -32.17 24.51 -14.59
N ILE A 67 -31.38 25.57 -14.41
CA ILE A 67 -29.92 25.53 -14.39
C ILE A 67 -29.39 25.18 -12.99
N LEU A 68 -30.08 25.57 -11.91
CA LEU A 68 -29.63 25.32 -10.54
C LEU A 68 -29.67 23.83 -10.16
N VAL A 69 -30.68 23.08 -10.63
CA VAL A 69 -30.86 21.66 -10.32
C VAL A 69 -29.65 20.79 -10.74
N PRO A 70 -29.13 20.86 -11.98
CA PRO A 70 -27.95 20.10 -12.35
C PRO A 70 -26.67 20.58 -11.64
N ILE A 71 -26.56 21.87 -11.32
CA ILE A 71 -25.42 22.40 -10.57
C ILE A 71 -25.38 21.85 -9.14
N THR A 72 -26.53 21.81 -8.45
CA THR A 72 -26.59 21.26 -7.09
C THR A 72 -26.39 19.75 -7.08
N ALA A 73 -26.92 19.03 -8.08
CA ALA A 73 -26.67 17.60 -8.23
C ALA A 73 -25.17 17.30 -8.42
N LEU A 74 -24.48 18.05 -9.27
CA LEU A 74 -23.03 17.93 -9.44
C LEU A 74 -22.28 18.29 -8.17
N ALA A 75 -22.68 19.34 -7.46
CA ALA A 75 -22.06 19.73 -6.19
C ALA A 75 -22.20 18.63 -5.13
N ILE A 76 -23.37 18.00 -5.01
CA ILE A 76 -23.60 16.89 -4.08
C ILE A 76 -22.72 15.69 -4.46
N LEU A 77 -22.65 15.33 -5.74
CA LEU A 77 -21.79 14.24 -6.21
C LEU A 77 -20.32 14.51 -5.90
N VAL A 78 -19.84 15.73 -6.15
CA VAL A 78 -18.46 16.13 -5.84
C VAL A 78 -18.19 16.07 -4.34
N VAL A 79 -19.11 16.51 -3.48
CA VAL A 79 -18.94 16.44 -2.02
C VAL A 79 -18.92 14.99 -1.53
N LEU A 80 -19.80 14.13 -2.04
CA LEU A 80 -19.81 12.70 -1.69
C LEU A 80 -18.53 12.00 -2.13
N ASP A 81 -18.05 12.30 -3.34
CA ASP A 81 -16.83 11.72 -3.90
C ASP A 81 -15.58 12.22 -3.14
N LEU A 82 -15.50 13.52 -2.83
CA LEU A 82 -14.44 14.08 -1.98
C LEU A 82 -14.40 13.42 -0.61
N ASN A 83 -15.55 13.18 0.02
CA ASN A 83 -15.60 12.52 1.32
C ASN A 83 -15.16 11.04 1.23
N SER A 84 -15.58 10.34 0.18
CA SER A 84 -15.13 8.97 -0.13
C SER A 84 -13.61 8.93 -0.35
N ILE A 85 -13.06 9.84 -1.15
CA ILE A 85 -11.64 9.95 -1.43
C ILE A 85 -10.85 10.30 -0.17
N ALA A 86 -11.32 11.24 0.65
CA ALA A 86 -10.67 11.61 1.89
C ALA A 86 -10.63 10.43 2.88
N TYR A 87 -11.73 9.69 3.00
CA TYR A 87 -11.79 8.47 3.81
C TYR A 87 -10.83 7.39 3.28
N ASN A 88 -10.89 7.08 1.98
CA ASN A 88 -10.02 6.09 1.35
C ASN A 88 -8.53 6.45 1.47
N ASN A 89 -8.17 7.73 1.36
CA ASN A 89 -6.79 8.20 1.54
C ASN A 89 -6.27 7.94 2.96
N SER A 90 -7.11 8.07 3.99
CA SER A 90 -6.69 7.77 5.36
C SER A 90 -6.45 6.28 5.57
N VAL A 91 -7.30 5.43 5.00
CA VAL A 91 -7.17 3.96 5.01
C VAL A 91 -5.93 3.51 4.21
N ASP A 92 -5.65 4.15 3.07
CA ASP A 92 -4.47 3.86 2.25
C ASP A 92 -3.14 4.17 2.98
N ILE A 93 -3.12 5.19 3.87
CA ILE A 93 -1.94 5.48 4.70
C ILE A 93 -1.71 4.37 5.73
N GLU A 94 -2.77 3.90 6.37
CA GLU A 94 -2.69 2.81 7.35
C GLU A 94 -2.20 1.50 6.69
N ILE A 95 -2.75 1.16 5.52
CA ILE A 95 -2.31 -0.01 4.74
C ILE A 95 -0.82 0.11 4.35
N ARG A 96 -0.35 1.30 3.96
CA ARG A 96 1.06 1.52 3.64
C ARG A 96 1.98 1.29 4.84
N ASN A 97 1.55 1.69 6.04
CA ASN A 97 2.30 1.44 7.27
C ASN A 97 2.37 -0.06 7.56
N VAL A 98 1.25 -0.78 7.46
CA VAL A 98 1.20 -2.25 7.61
C VAL A 98 2.12 -2.95 6.62
N ILE A 99 2.13 -2.52 5.35
CA ILE A 99 3.03 -3.07 4.31
C ILE A 99 4.50 -2.79 4.65
N SER A 100 4.82 -1.55 5.05
CA SER A 100 6.18 -1.15 5.40
C SER A 100 6.71 -1.93 6.61
N PHE A 101 5.89 -2.04 7.66
CA PHE A 101 6.19 -2.81 8.85
C PHE A 101 6.40 -4.30 8.55
N SER A 102 5.45 -4.90 7.82
CA SER A 102 5.53 -6.31 7.40
C SER A 102 6.79 -6.59 6.57
N ARG A 103 7.16 -5.67 5.65
CA ARG A 103 8.40 -5.76 4.87
C ARG A 103 9.64 -5.73 5.76
N ASN A 104 9.69 -4.81 6.73
CA ASN A 104 10.85 -4.66 7.61
C ASN A 104 11.00 -5.89 8.52
N ILE A 105 9.90 -6.44 9.05
CA ILE A 105 9.91 -7.72 9.76
C ILE A 105 10.40 -8.85 8.86
N GLY A 106 9.90 -8.96 7.62
CA GLY A 106 10.33 -10.01 6.70
C GLY A 106 11.82 -9.92 6.36
N LEU A 107 12.37 -8.70 6.24
CA LEU A 107 13.81 -8.49 6.09
C LEU A 107 14.58 -8.95 7.33
N LEU A 108 14.15 -8.56 8.53
CA LEU A 108 14.77 -8.96 9.78
C LEU A 108 14.75 -10.49 9.97
N LEU A 109 13.61 -11.14 9.74
CA LEU A 109 13.47 -12.59 9.77
C LEU A 109 14.48 -13.26 8.83
N SER A 110 14.60 -12.77 7.60
CA SER A 110 15.59 -13.30 6.64
C SER A 110 17.03 -13.13 7.11
N ARG A 111 17.37 -12.01 7.76
CA ARG A 111 18.71 -11.80 8.32
C ARG A 111 18.99 -12.69 9.52
N LEU A 112 18.06 -12.82 10.46
CA LEU A 112 18.17 -13.70 11.62
C LEU A 112 18.27 -15.18 11.20
N GLN A 113 17.50 -15.61 10.20
CA GLN A 113 17.64 -16.96 9.64
C GLN A 113 19.02 -17.20 9.04
N ARG A 114 19.55 -16.23 8.29
CA ARG A 114 20.91 -16.32 7.75
C ARG A 114 21.94 -16.39 8.87
N GLU A 115 21.78 -15.57 9.91
CA GLU A 115 22.64 -15.60 11.09
C GLU A 115 22.59 -16.95 11.82
N ARG A 116 21.40 -17.52 12.02
CA ARG A 116 21.22 -18.89 12.53
C ARG A 116 21.96 -19.90 11.67
N ASP A 117 21.74 -19.89 10.35
CA ASP A 117 22.31 -20.88 9.44
C ASP A 117 23.85 -20.82 9.45
N MET A 118 24.41 -19.61 9.47
CA MET A 118 25.86 -19.41 9.57
C MET A 118 26.38 -19.85 10.95
N THR A 119 25.68 -19.51 12.04
CA THR A 119 26.09 -19.90 13.39
C THR A 119 26.02 -21.42 13.59
N ALA A 120 24.97 -22.06 13.08
CA ALA A 120 24.82 -23.50 13.03
C ALA A 120 25.95 -24.16 12.22
N LEU A 121 26.29 -23.60 11.04
CA LEU A 121 27.42 -24.06 10.22
C LEU A 121 28.74 -23.93 11.00
N TYR A 122 28.96 -22.81 11.67
CA TYR A 122 30.16 -22.60 12.49
C TYR A 122 30.27 -23.65 13.58
N VAL A 123 29.20 -23.99 14.30
CA VAL A 123 29.27 -24.99 15.39
C VAL A 123 29.34 -26.43 14.84
N SER A 124 28.94 -26.66 13.59
CA SER A 124 28.89 -27.99 12.99
C SER A 124 30.26 -28.63 12.77
N VAL A 125 30.25 -29.95 12.57
CA VAL A 125 31.47 -30.75 12.26
C VAL A 125 32.08 -30.41 10.90
N ILE A 126 31.33 -29.75 10.00
CA ILE A 126 31.78 -29.33 8.66
C ILE A 126 32.17 -27.85 8.61
N ALA A 127 32.34 -27.21 9.77
CA ALA A 127 32.65 -25.80 9.86
C ALA A 127 33.90 -25.43 9.04
N PRO A 128 33.86 -24.36 8.22
CA PRO A 128 35.04 -23.82 7.57
C PRO A 128 36.08 -23.34 8.61
N ASN A 129 37.37 -23.45 8.27
CA ASN A 129 38.45 -22.97 9.13
C ASN A 129 38.41 -21.44 9.39
N SER A 130 37.76 -20.67 8.50
CA SER A 130 37.64 -19.22 8.61
C SER A 130 36.32 -18.82 9.25
N LYS A 131 36.34 -17.80 10.12
CA LYS A 131 35.14 -17.19 10.69
C LYS A 131 34.59 -16.00 9.87
N ALA A 132 35.15 -15.72 8.70
CA ALA A 132 34.81 -14.55 7.89
C ALA A 132 33.31 -14.44 7.59
N PHE A 133 32.65 -15.58 7.33
CA PHE A 133 31.22 -15.62 7.01
C PHE A 133 30.33 -15.16 8.19
N LEU A 134 30.76 -15.33 9.44
CA LEU A 134 30.06 -14.80 10.62
C LEU A 134 30.20 -13.28 10.69
N THR A 135 31.43 -12.78 10.53
CA THR A 135 31.73 -11.33 10.58
C THR A 135 31.06 -10.54 9.47
N GLU A 136 30.77 -11.18 8.33
CA GLU A 136 29.97 -10.59 7.25
C GLU A 136 28.46 -10.62 7.52
N THR A 137 27.99 -11.58 8.33
CA THR A 137 26.56 -11.82 8.55
C THR A 137 26.00 -10.95 9.67
N TYR A 138 26.66 -10.84 10.83
CA TYR A 138 26.14 -10.07 11.98
C TYR A 138 25.79 -8.62 11.65
N PRO A 139 26.62 -7.85 10.90
CA PRO A 139 26.29 -6.46 10.57
C PRO A 139 25.08 -6.31 9.63
N LEU A 140 24.66 -7.38 8.94
CA LEU A 140 23.44 -7.35 8.13
C LEU A 140 22.20 -7.47 9.02
N THR A 141 22.26 -8.30 10.06
CA THR A 141 21.20 -8.41 11.06
C THR A 141 21.07 -7.12 11.85
N ASP A 142 22.19 -6.52 12.27
CA ASP A 142 22.16 -5.28 13.06
C ASP A 142 21.54 -4.13 12.27
N ARG A 143 21.86 -4.02 10.97
CA ARG A 143 21.23 -3.06 10.07
C ARG A 143 19.74 -3.30 9.88
N ALA A 144 19.32 -4.56 9.70
CA ALA A 144 17.90 -4.88 9.60
C ALA A 144 17.15 -4.57 10.89
N LEU A 145 17.79 -4.77 12.05
CA LEU A 145 17.26 -4.31 13.33
C LEU A 145 17.13 -2.79 13.33
N ASP A 146 18.16 -2.03 12.93
CA ASP A 146 18.11 -0.57 12.87
C ASP A 146 16.97 -0.04 12.00
N GLU A 147 16.72 -0.66 10.86
CA GLU A 147 15.62 -0.33 9.93
C GLU A 147 14.22 -0.57 10.52
N LEU A 148 14.09 -1.45 11.52
CA LEU A 148 12.82 -1.70 12.20
C LEU A 148 12.51 -0.55 13.18
N GLN A 149 11.67 0.39 12.76
CA GLN A 149 11.32 1.58 13.55
C GLN A 149 10.35 1.27 14.70
N GLU A 150 9.40 0.38 14.46
CA GLU A 150 8.37 0.00 15.42
C GLU A 150 8.78 -1.26 16.18
N TRP A 151 8.61 -1.24 17.50
CA TRP A 151 8.89 -2.37 18.39
C TRP A 151 7.65 -2.60 19.26
N PRO A 152 6.63 -3.32 18.77
CA PRO A 152 5.36 -3.48 19.50
C PRO A 152 5.54 -4.32 20.76
N VAL A 153 5.43 -3.67 21.92
CA VAL A 153 5.62 -4.27 23.25
C VAL A 153 4.31 -4.91 23.78
N GLU A 154 3.28 -5.09 22.95
CA GLU A 154 1.97 -5.60 23.38
C GLU A 154 1.71 -7.02 22.89
N THR A 155 2.65 -7.93 23.15
CA THR A 155 2.41 -9.37 23.01
C THR A 155 2.43 -10.03 24.38
N SER A 156 1.46 -10.92 24.63
CA SER A 156 1.33 -11.71 25.86
C SER A 156 2.59 -12.53 26.22
N ILE A 157 3.53 -12.66 25.28
CA ILE A 157 4.80 -13.39 25.34
C ILE A 157 5.89 -12.62 26.14
N LEU A 158 5.78 -11.30 26.29
CA LEU A 158 6.82 -10.46 26.92
C LEU A 158 7.01 -10.67 28.43
N ASN A 159 6.06 -11.34 29.07
CA ASN A 159 6.22 -11.76 30.46
C ASN A 159 7.26 -12.88 30.62
N GLU A 160 7.57 -13.63 29.55
CA GLU A 160 8.48 -14.77 29.59
C GLU A 160 9.91 -14.43 29.10
N LEU A 161 10.08 -13.36 28.32
CA LEU A 161 11.37 -13.02 27.70
C LEU A 161 11.79 -11.56 27.98
N PRO A 162 12.53 -11.29 29.08
CA PRO A 162 12.89 -9.93 29.48
C PRO A 162 13.80 -9.23 28.47
N PHE A 163 14.63 -9.97 27.73
CA PHE A 163 15.52 -9.42 26.70
C PHE A 163 14.79 -8.90 25.44
N PHE A 164 13.46 -9.08 25.35
CA PHE A 164 12.68 -8.67 24.19
C PHE A 164 11.81 -7.43 24.45
N ARG A 165 11.83 -6.90 25.68
CA ARG A 165 11.04 -5.72 26.09
C ARG A 165 11.44 -4.47 25.31
N GLU A 166 12.73 -4.24 25.20
CA GLU A 166 13.28 -3.15 24.41
C GLU A 166 14.14 -3.68 23.26
N LYS A 167 14.11 -2.97 22.14
CA LYS A 167 14.96 -3.26 20.97
C LYS A 167 16.46 -3.29 21.33
N ASN A 168 16.89 -2.47 22.28
CA ASN A 168 18.29 -2.41 22.70
C ASN A 168 18.67 -3.65 23.54
N ASP A 169 17.79 -4.12 24.41
CA ASP A 169 18.00 -5.35 25.18
C ASP A 169 18.13 -6.55 24.24
N PHE A 170 17.33 -6.59 23.19
CA PHE A 170 17.40 -7.65 22.18
C PHE A 170 18.75 -7.65 21.45
N LYS A 171 19.22 -6.47 21.04
CA LYS A 171 20.54 -6.31 20.42
C LYS A 171 21.66 -6.72 21.36
N GLU A 172 21.58 -6.33 22.63
CA GLU A 172 22.57 -6.72 23.63
C GLU A 172 22.57 -8.24 23.82
N ASN A 173 21.41 -8.88 23.88
CA ASN A 173 21.29 -10.33 23.99
C ASN A 173 21.93 -11.05 22.79
N LEU A 174 21.70 -10.56 21.57
CA LEU A 174 22.37 -11.09 20.37
C LEU A 174 23.88 -10.92 20.44
N GLU A 175 24.36 -9.73 20.84
CA GLU A 175 25.80 -9.46 20.93
C GLU A 175 26.47 -10.35 22.00
N GLN A 176 25.86 -10.48 23.17
CA GLN A 176 26.34 -11.38 24.21
C GLN A 176 26.37 -12.84 23.74
N HIS A 177 25.37 -13.28 22.97
CA HIS A 177 25.34 -14.62 22.39
C HIS A 177 26.50 -14.82 21.40
N ARG A 178 26.70 -13.88 20.48
CA ARG A 178 27.79 -13.89 19.49
C ARG A 178 29.17 -13.94 20.13
N GLN A 179 29.38 -13.23 21.24
CA GLN A 179 30.65 -13.23 21.99
C GLN A 179 30.90 -14.55 22.73
N ARG A 180 29.85 -15.21 23.20
CA ARG A 180 29.94 -16.50 23.91
C ARG A 180 30.02 -17.69 22.95
N LEU A 181 29.77 -17.47 21.66
CA LEU A 181 29.75 -18.51 20.63
C LEU A 181 31.10 -19.22 20.53
N HIS A 182 31.12 -20.49 20.93
CA HIS A 182 32.30 -21.35 20.87
C HIS A 182 31.88 -22.81 20.69
N HIS A 183 32.59 -23.57 19.84
CA HIS A 183 32.23 -24.96 19.52
C HIS A 183 32.13 -25.88 20.75
N SER A 184 32.86 -25.59 21.83
CA SER A 184 32.82 -26.37 23.07
C SER A 184 31.63 -26.06 23.97
N ASN A 185 30.97 -24.92 23.78
CA ASN A 185 29.99 -24.38 24.72
C ASN A 185 28.54 -24.58 24.26
N THR A 186 28.35 -24.90 22.98
CA THR A 186 27.03 -25.01 22.36
C THR A 186 26.99 -26.16 21.35
N THR A 187 25.80 -26.46 20.83
CA THR A 187 25.57 -27.48 19.82
C THR A 187 24.73 -26.90 18.69
N VAL A 188 24.79 -27.50 17.50
CA VAL A 188 24.00 -27.03 16.35
C VAL A 188 22.51 -26.92 16.68
N TYR A 189 21.95 -27.90 17.41
CA TYR A 189 20.56 -27.88 17.84
C TYR A 189 20.24 -26.69 18.75
N ARG A 190 21.11 -26.40 19.72
CA ARG A 190 20.93 -25.27 20.65
C ARG A 190 20.96 -23.93 19.92
N GLU A 191 21.79 -23.80 18.89
CA GLU A 191 21.82 -22.60 18.04
C GLU A 191 20.56 -22.48 17.20
N ILE A 192 20.05 -23.57 16.63
CA ILE A 192 18.76 -23.55 15.92
C ILE A 192 17.64 -23.11 16.85
N ASP A 193 17.56 -23.68 18.07
CA ASP A 193 16.52 -23.36 19.05
C ASP A 193 16.59 -21.88 19.46
N PHE A 194 17.78 -21.39 19.83
CA PHE A 194 17.99 -19.99 20.26
C PHE A 194 17.44 -18.99 19.24
N TYR A 195 17.77 -19.16 17.95
CA TYR A 195 17.25 -18.27 16.91
C TYR A 195 15.78 -18.54 16.59
N THR A 196 15.31 -19.80 16.67
CA THR A 196 13.91 -20.14 16.37
C THR A 196 12.94 -19.48 17.36
N ASP A 197 13.29 -19.44 18.64
CA ASP A 197 12.47 -18.77 19.67
C ASP A 197 12.29 -17.28 19.34
N MET A 198 13.36 -16.60 18.91
CA MET A 198 13.29 -15.19 18.51
C MET A 198 12.54 -14.98 17.19
N LEU A 199 12.75 -15.85 16.20
CA LEU A 199 12.03 -15.80 14.92
C LEU A 199 10.53 -15.94 15.13
N GLN A 200 10.08 -16.78 16.08
CA GLN A 200 8.65 -16.97 16.35
C GLN A 200 7.97 -15.67 16.80
N ILE A 201 8.62 -14.87 17.65
CA ILE A 201 8.05 -13.60 18.12
C ILE A 201 7.82 -12.63 16.96
N PHE A 202 8.79 -12.52 16.04
CA PHE A 202 8.65 -11.66 14.86
C PHE A 202 7.62 -12.21 13.87
N ILE A 203 7.44 -13.53 13.80
CA ILE A 203 6.35 -14.15 13.04
C ILE A 203 5.00 -13.76 13.66
N ASP A 204 4.86 -13.81 14.99
CA ASP A 204 3.62 -13.44 15.68
C ASP A 204 3.27 -11.95 15.45
N TRP A 205 4.26 -11.06 15.49
CA TRP A 205 4.08 -9.65 15.11
C TRP A 205 3.63 -9.47 13.65
N LEU A 206 4.11 -10.32 12.73
CA LEU A 206 3.65 -10.32 11.35
C LEU A 206 2.19 -10.74 11.26
N TYR A 207 1.77 -11.78 12.00
CA TYR A 207 0.37 -12.22 12.08
C TYR A 207 -0.54 -11.10 12.60
N GLU A 208 -0.15 -10.41 13.68
CA GLU A 208 -0.93 -9.31 14.27
C GLU A 208 -1.04 -8.12 13.32
N SER A 209 0.05 -7.74 12.67
CA SER A 209 0.08 -6.67 11.65
C SER A 209 -0.91 -6.93 10.51
N VAL A 210 -0.93 -8.16 9.98
CA VAL A 210 -1.85 -8.53 8.90
C VAL A 210 -3.29 -8.62 9.42
N GLY A 211 -3.52 -9.18 10.61
CA GLY A 211 -4.83 -9.30 11.24
C GLY A 211 -5.51 -7.95 11.49
N ASN A 212 -4.75 -6.93 11.85
CA ASN A 212 -5.26 -5.59 12.16
C ASN A 212 -5.64 -4.75 10.91
N SER A 213 -5.29 -5.19 9.70
CA SER A 213 -5.51 -4.42 8.44
C SER A 213 -6.98 -4.28 7.96
N GLN A 214 -7.95 -4.79 8.73
CA GLN A 214 -9.41 -4.70 8.49
C GLN A 214 -9.93 -5.06 7.07
N GLY A 215 -9.14 -5.73 6.23
CA GLY A 215 -9.60 -6.25 4.94
C GLY A 215 -9.81 -5.21 3.83
N HIS A 216 -9.47 -3.94 4.06
CA HIS A 216 -9.46 -2.93 3.01
C HIS A 216 -8.21 -3.12 2.13
N GLY A 217 -8.40 -3.24 0.81
CA GLY A 217 -7.37 -3.20 -0.25
C GLY A 217 -6.08 -4.00 0.00
N SER A 218 -5.93 -5.16 -0.66
CA SER A 218 -4.69 -5.99 -0.72
C SER A 218 -4.42 -6.96 0.45
N TRP A 219 -5.42 -7.24 1.30
CA TRP A 219 -5.30 -8.27 2.36
C TRP A 219 -4.82 -9.65 1.85
N GLN A 220 -5.25 -10.06 0.65
CA GLN A 220 -4.81 -11.32 0.04
C GLN A 220 -3.30 -11.34 -0.21
N ILE A 221 -2.72 -10.21 -0.61
CA ILE A 221 -1.28 -10.07 -0.83
C ILE A 221 -0.53 -10.14 0.51
N LEU A 222 -1.07 -9.51 1.56
CA LEU A 222 -0.50 -9.56 2.90
C LEU A 222 -0.52 -10.98 3.49
N VAL A 223 -1.65 -11.69 3.39
CA VAL A 223 -1.76 -13.09 3.83
C VAL A 223 -0.82 -13.98 3.01
N ALA A 224 -0.75 -13.77 1.69
CA ALA A 224 0.19 -14.50 0.85
C ALA A 224 1.65 -14.27 1.25
N TYR A 225 2.01 -13.01 1.53
CA TYR A 225 3.35 -12.64 1.99
C TYR A 225 3.70 -13.29 3.33
N GLN A 226 2.77 -13.27 4.29
CA GLN A 226 2.94 -13.90 5.59
C GLN A 226 3.17 -15.42 5.45
N LEU A 227 2.33 -16.11 4.68
CA LEU A 227 2.50 -17.55 4.42
C LEU A 227 3.83 -17.85 3.71
N LEU A 228 4.27 -16.98 2.80
CA LEU A 228 5.57 -17.11 2.14
C LEU A 228 6.74 -16.96 3.14
N ILE A 229 6.65 -15.99 4.05
CA ILE A 229 7.67 -15.78 5.08
C ILE A 229 7.74 -16.96 6.04
N VAL A 230 6.61 -17.42 6.58
CA VAL A 230 6.56 -18.60 7.48
C VAL A 230 7.12 -19.82 6.77
N SER A 231 6.73 -20.03 5.50
CA SER A 231 7.28 -21.10 4.67
C SER A 231 8.81 -21.01 4.55
N ASN A 232 9.34 -19.82 4.33
CA ASN A 232 10.78 -19.59 4.24
C ASN A 232 11.51 -19.92 5.55
N VAL A 233 10.94 -19.54 6.70
CA VAL A 233 11.48 -19.85 8.04
C VAL A 233 11.58 -21.36 8.24
N ASP A 234 10.47 -22.07 8.03
CA ASP A 234 10.40 -23.52 8.26
C ASP A 234 11.28 -24.30 7.27
N THR A 235 11.32 -23.87 6.00
CA THR A 235 12.25 -24.43 5.00
C THR A 235 13.71 -24.15 5.39
N GLY A 236 13.99 -23.02 6.03
CA GLY A 236 15.31 -22.74 6.59
C GLY A 236 15.70 -23.74 7.68
N ILE A 237 14.80 -24.02 8.63
CA ILE A 237 15.05 -25.00 9.70
C ILE A 237 15.22 -26.41 9.11
N GLU A 238 14.33 -26.80 8.18
CA GLU A 238 14.40 -28.06 7.43
C GLU A 238 15.76 -28.23 6.76
N ARG A 239 16.26 -27.19 6.07
CA ARG A 239 17.58 -27.21 5.43
C ARG A 239 18.72 -27.42 6.43
N THR A 240 18.70 -26.73 7.57
CA THR A 240 19.75 -26.87 8.59
C THR A 240 19.73 -28.28 9.19
N LEU A 241 18.55 -28.81 9.51
CA LEU A 241 18.39 -30.19 10.00
C LEU A 241 18.80 -31.23 8.94
N GLY A 242 18.45 -30.99 7.67
CA GLY A 242 18.87 -31.83 6.55
C GLY A 242 20.38 -31.84 6.37
N ALA A 243 21.05 -30.70 6.53
CA ALA A 243 22.51 -30.64 6.50
C ALA A 243 23.13 -31.48 7.64
N ILE A 244 22.56 -31.45 8.84
CA ILE A 244 22.99 -32.32 9.94
C ILE A 244 22.79 -33.80 9.57
N PHE A 245 21.63 -34.16 9.03
CA PHE A 245 21.32 -35.51 8.61
C PHE A 245 22.37 -36.05 7.61
N TYR A 246 22.66 -35.29 6.56
CA TYR A 246 23.61 -35.73 5.53
C TYR A 246 25.06 -35.73 6.02
N THR A 247 25.43 -34.85 6.95
CA THR A 247 26.80 -34.80 7.50
C THR A 247 27.09 -35.93 8.49
N LEU A 248 26.09 -36.32 9.30
CA LEU A 248 26.22 -37.41 10.28
C LEU A 248 25.81 -38.79 9.73
N GLY A 249 25.21 -38.83 8.53
CA GLY A 249 24.69 -40.07 7.93
C GLY A 249 23.35 -40.53 8.50
N GLY A 250 22.65 -39.67 9.23
CA GLY A 250 21.35 -39.95 9.84
C GLY A 250 21.00 -39.01 11.00
N PHE A 251 19.76 -39.09 11.47
CA PHE A 251 19.39 -38.50 12.77
C PHE A 251 19.62 -39.52 13.89
N GLU A 252 20.32 -39.12 14.94
CA GLU A 252 20.54 -39.98 16.10
C GLU A 252 19.26 -40.20 16.92
N ARG A 253 18.43 -39.15 17.04
CA ARG A 253 17.21 -39.17 17.86
C ARG A 253 15.99 -39.10 16.95
N HIS A 254 15.00 -39.95 17.23
CA HIS A 254 13.73 -39.96 16.48
C HIS A 254 13.03 -38.59 16.48
N LYS A 255 13.13 -37.83 17.58
CA LYS A 255 12.56 -36.48 17.67
C LYS A 255 13.13 -35.51 16.62
N ASP A 256 14.40 -35.66 16.25
CA ASP A 256 15.04 -34.76 15.27
C ASP A 256 14.53 -35.06 13.86
N TYR A 257 14.25 -36.35 13.57
CA TYR A 257 13.58 -36.76 12.34
C TYR A 257 12.13 -36.24 12.27
N VAL A 258 11.37 -36.37 13.35
CA VAL A 258 9.99 -35.84 13.41
C VAL A 258 10.00 -34.32 13.21
N TRP A 259 10.93 -33.61 13.87
CA TRP A 259 11.07 -32.17 13.72
C TRP A 259 11.42 -31.77 12.28
N TYR A 260 12.35 -32.47 11.63
CA TYR A 260 12.67 -32.27 10.22
C TYR A 260 11.43 -32.43 9.33
N MET A 261 10.68 -33.53 9.50
CA MET A 261 9.48 -33.82 8.70
C MET A 261 8.37 -32.80 8.95
N GLU A 262 8.19 -32.35 10.18
CA GLU A 262 7.24 -31.30 10.53
C GLU A 262 7.57 -30.01 9.77
N LYS A 263 8.82 -29.55 9.84
CA LYS A 263 9.27 -28.32 9.18
C LYS A 263 9.20 -28.41 7.66
N TYR A 264 9.55 -29.55 7.08
CA TYR A 264 9.35 -29.82 5.66
C TYR A 264 7.87 -29.67 5.24
N ASN A 265 6.98 -30.31 5.99
CA ASN A 265 5.55 -30.32 5.68
C ASN A 265 4.96 -28.91 5.82
N VAL A 266 5.14 -28.26 6.98
CA VAL A 266 4.58 -26.92 7.24
C VAL A 266 5.14 -25.91 6.23
N GLY A 267 6.45 -25.95 5.97
CA GLY A 267 7.10 -25.10 4.97
C GLY A 267 6.49 -25.26 3.57
N SER A 268 6.32 -26.50 3.13
CA SER A 268 5.77 -26.83 1.81
C SER A 268 4.29 -26.45 1.68
N TRP A 269 3.49 -26.72 2.70
CA TRP A 269 2.06 -26.39 2.72
C TRP A 269 1.84 -24.88 2.70
N ASN A 270 2.58 -24.13 3.51
CA ASN A 270 2.48 -22.66 3.53
C ASN A 270 2.95 -22.03 2.21
N PHE A 271 3.99 -22.59 1.55
CA PHE A 271 4.39 -22.15 0.22
C PHE A 271 3.30 -22.40 -0.82
N ALA A 272 2.69 -23.58 -0.79
CA ALA A 272 1.60 -23.92 -1.71
C ALA A 272 0.37 -23.04 -1.47
N ALA A 273 0.06 -22.74 -0.20
CA ALA A 273 -1.04 -21.89 0.19
C ALA A 273 -0.81 -20.42 -0.24
N SER A 274 0.39 -19.87 -0.04
CA SER A 274 0.70 -18.48 -0.41
C SER A 274 0.40 -18.20 -1.89
N LYS A 275 0.78 -19.12 -2.78
CA LYS A 275 0.50 -19.05 -4.23
C LYS A 275 -0.99 -19.06 -4.58
N ARG A 276 -1.86 -19.59 -3.72
CA ARG A 276 -3.31 -19.60 -3.95
C ARG A 276 -3.96 -18.26 -3.64
N TYR A 277 -3.35 -17.45 -2.77
CA TYR A 277 -3.86 -16.13 -2.42
C TYR A 277 -3.51 -15.06 -3.47
N THR A 278 -2.40 -15.20 -4.18
CA THR A 278 -2.02 -14.27 -5.26
C THR A 278 -1.15 -14.93 -6.34
N PRO A 279 -1.39 -14.66 -7.64
CA PRO A 279 -0.54 -15.17 -8.71
C PRO A 279 0.86 -14.55 -8.72
N LEU A 280 1.06 -13.41 -8.04
CA LEU A 280 2.35 -12.71 -8.00
C LEU A 280 3.49 -13.59 -7.49
N ILE A 281 3.23 -14.42 -6.48
CA ILE A 281 4.26 -15.30 -5.90
C ILE A 281 4.74 -16.32 -6.94
N GLN A 282 3.81 -16.93 -7.69
CA GLN A 282 4.17 -17.87 -8.74
C GLN A 282 4.98 -17.19 -9.85
N GLN A 283 4.57 -15.98 -10.27
CA GLN A 283 5.30 -15.20 -11.29
C GLN A 283 6.72 -14.85 -10.84
N PHE A 284 6.90 -14.39 -9.60
CA PHE A 284 8.22 -14.10 -9.05
C PHE A 284 9.08 -15.36 -8.92
N TYR A 285 8.49 -16.48 -8.49
CA TYR A 285 9.20 -17.74 -8.37
C TYR A 285 9.69 -18.24 -9.74
N GLU A 286 8.81 -18.29 -10.75
CA GLU A 286 9.17 -18.71 -12.11
C GLU A 286 10.26 -17.83 -12.72
N LYS A 287 10.17 -16.51 -12.52
CA LYS A 287 11.20 -15.56 -12.94
C LYS A 287 12.54 -15.82 -12.25
N GLN A 288 12.53 -16.14 -10.96
CA GLN A 288 13.77 -16.41 -10.23
C GLN A 288 14.40 -17.74 -10.67
N VAL A 289 13.59 -18.77 -10.88
CA VAL A 289 14.05 -20.07 -11.39
C VAL A 289 14.64 -19.93 -12.79
N SER A 290 13.99 -19.17 -13.69
CA SER A 290 14.52 -18.97 -15.04
C SER A 290 15.86 -18.24 -15.03
N ILE A 291 16.03 -17.21 -14.19
CA ILE A 291 17.32 -16.52 -14.02
C ILE A 291 18.39 -17.49 -13.52
N SER A 292 18.09 -18.34 -12.54
CA SER A 292 19.04 -19.33 -12.02
C SER A 292 19.50 -20.30 -13.11
N ASN A 293 18.57 -20.79 -13.93
CA ASN A 293 18.86 -21.73 -15.02
C ASN A 293 19.65 -21.11 -16.18
N HIS A 294 19.78 -19.78 -16.24
CA HIS A 294 20.59 -19.07 -17.23
C HIS A 294 21.99 -18.69 -16.71
N LEU A 295 22.24 -18.88 -15.41
CA LEU A 295 23.54 -18.60 -14.77
C LEU A 295 24.38 -19.87 -14.55
N GLU A 296 23.80 -21.06 -14.72
CA GLU A 296 24.49 -22.35 -14.84
C GLU A 296 24.84 -22.67 -16.31
#